data_AF-A0A7S7TYJ6-F1
#
_entry.id   AF-A0A7S7TYJ6-F1
#
_cell.length_a   1.000
_cell.length_b   1.000
_cell.length_c   1.000
_cell.angle_alpha   90.00
_cell.angle_beta   90.00
_cell.angle_gamma   90.00
#
_symmetry.space_group_name_H-M   'P 1'
#
loop_
_entity.id
_entity.type
_entity.pdbx_description
1 polymer ?
#
loop_
_entity_poly.entity_id
_entity_poly.type
_entity_poly.pdbx_seq_one_letter_code
_entity_poly.pdbx_strand_id
1 'polypeptide(L)'
;MFGKRKTDSDGKRRVFGEDVFAGRHGDMLRSLGFGLNDAANIIPDEAEFARRVKQSLATQDARRTKIETELLQAHGHNAIRPFFVLSEPVYNGELGQFLIKLMNLLPYDDWNIIYLPMDRATQVAMGGLPLHPRQSIGPIDELMCKQIGAFYSQYKEGKQKVDSHVREVGISAAHDVLDKFVTYVEHMPRRILDHVDFVRPMIIKLIADVQSKA
;
A
#
# COMPACT_ATOMS: atom_id res chain seq x y z
N MET A 1 -19.77 -20.16 -6.55
CA MET A 1 -18.70 -20.35 -7.55
C MET A 1 -18.84 -19.21 -8.56
N PHE A 2 -18.15 -18.08 -8.37
CA PHE A 2 -18.26 -16.96 -9.32
C PHE A 2 -17.31 -17.27 -10.49
N GLY A 3 -17.89 -17.54 -11.66
CA GLY A 3 -17.14 -17.81 -12.89
C GLY A 3 -16.15 -16.69 -13.20
N LYS A 4 -15.02 -17.04 -13.84
CA LYS A 4 -14.05 -16.06 -14.37
C LYS A 4 -14.84 -14.93 -15.06
N ARG A 5 -14.83 -13.73 -14.48
CA ARG A 5 -15.46 -12.56 -15.12
C ARG A 5 -14.78 -12.37 -16.47
N LYS A 6 -15.59 -12.36 -17.53
CA LYS A 6 -15.14 -12.25 -18.91
C LYS A 6 -14.52 -10.86 -19.11
N THR A 7 -13.43 -10.80 -19.86
CA THR A 7 -12.88 -9.53 -20.33
C THR A 7 -13.81 -8.96 -21.41
N ASP A 8 -14.08 -7.66 -21.35
CA ASP A 8 -14.89 -6.95 -22.33
C ASP A 8 -14.15 -6.77 -23.67
N SER A 9 -14.84 -6.24 -24.69
CA SER A 9 -14.30 -6.10 -26.05
C SER A 9 -13.06 -5.21 -26.13
N ASP A 10 -12.92 -4.25 -25.20
CA ASP A 10 -11.77 -3.36 -25.07
C ASP A 10 -10.61 -3.93 -24.23
N GLY A 11 -10.68 -5.21 -23.87
CA GLY A 11 -9.62 -5.88 -23.10
C GLY A 11 -9.65 -5.59 -21.60
N LYS A 12 -10.62 -4.82 -21.08
CA LYS A 12 -10.74 -4.54 -19.65
C LYS A 12 -11.65 -5.52 -18.94
N ARG A 13 -11.39 -5.72 -17.65
CA ARG A 13 -12.30 -6.42 -16.74
C ARG A 13 -13.10 -5.41 -15.95
N ARG A 14 -14.41 -5.63 -15.85
CA ARG A 14 -15.31 -4.75 -15.11
C ARG A 14 -16.11 -5.47 -14.04
N VAL A 15 -16.64 -4.71 -13.07
CA VAL A 15 -17.60 -5.21 -12.08
C VAL A 15 -18.94 -5.48 -12.76
N PHE A 16 -19.41 -4.51 -13.55
CA PHE A 16 -20.51 -4.65 -14.49
C PHE A 16 -19.96 -4.50 -15.91
N GLY A 17 -20.02 -5.58 -16.68
CA GLY A 17 -19.50 -5.67 -18.05
C GLY A 17 -20.34 -4.89 -19.07
N GLU A 18 -19.85 -4.85 -20.31
CA GLU A 18 -20.53 -4.17 -21.42
C GLU A 18 -21.94 -4.71 -21.66
N ASP A 19 -22.12 -6.02 -21.48
CA ASP A 19 -23.40 -6.72 -21.61
C ASP A 19 -24.45 -6.24 -20.62
N VAL A 20 -24.05 -6.02 -19.35
CA VAL A 20 -24.92 -5.49 -18.30
C VAL A 20 -25.31 -4.04 -18.61
N PHE A 21 -24.37 -3.24 -19.13
CA PHE A 21 -24.58 -1.84 -19.47
C PHE A 21 -25.36 -1.61 -20.78
N ALA A 22 -25.44 -2.60 -21.67
CA ALA A 22 -26.13 -2.46 -22.95
C ALA A 22 -27.67 -2.51 -22.85
N GLY A 23 -28.22 -3.04 -21.77
CA GLY A 23 -29.67 -3.20 -21.59
C GLY A 23 -30.29 -2.31 -20.50
N ARG A 24 -31.55 -2.62 -20.15
CA ARG A 24 -32.33 -1.96 -19.09
C ARG A 24 -31.61 -1.79 -17.74
N HIS A 25 -30.71 -2.72 -17.40
CA HIS A 25 -29.91 -2.62 -16.17
C HIS A 25 -28.84 -1.52 -16.28
N GLY A 26 -28.28 -1.31 -17.47
CA GLY A 26 -27.36 -0.22 -17.76
C GLY A 26 -28.00 1.16 -17.63
N ASP A 27 -29.24 1.33 -18.08
CA ASP A 27 -29.97 2.59 -17.93
C ASP A 27 -30.24 2.91 -16.45
N MET A 28 -30.56 1.89 -15.66
CA MET A 28 -30.70 2.03 -14.21
C MET A 28 -29.35 2.36 -13.54
N LEU A 29 -28.25 1.73 -13.93
CA LEU A 29 -26.92 2.04 -13.40
C LEU A 29 -26.52 3.49 -13.73
N ARG A 30 -26.75 3.93 -14.97
CA ARG A 30 -26.49 5.32 -15.40
C ARG A 30 -27.35 6.33 -14.66
N SER A 31 -28.63 6.04 -14.40
CA SER A 31 -29.50 6.94 -13.64
C SER A 31 -29.08 7.09 -12.18
N LEU A 32 -28.40 6.08 -11.62
CA LEU A 32 -27.76 6.11 -10.31
C LEU A 32 -26.35 6.75 -10.33
N GLY A 33 -25.90 7.24 -11.49
CA GLY A 33 -24.62 7.92 -11.66
C GLY A 33 -23.42 7.01 -11.98
N PHE A 34 -23.64 5.71 -12.22
CA PHE A 34 -22.57 4.78 -12.61
C PHE A 34 -22.31 4.80 -14.11
N GLY A 35 -21.05 4.95 -14.48
CA GLY A 35 -20.53 4.85 -15.84
C GLY A 35 -19.81 3.53 -16.09
N LEU A 36 -19.89 3.05 -17.34
CA LEU A 36 -19.20 1.84 -17.80
C LEU A 36 -17.67 1.94 -17.59
N ASN A 37 -17.11 3.13 -17.76
CA ASN A 37 -15.67 3.40 -17.66
C ASN A 37 -15.27 4.08 -16.35
N ASP A 38 -16.14 4.11 -15.35
CA ASP A 38 -15.79 4.65 -14.05
C ASP A 38 -14.66 3.84 -13.44
N ALA A 39 -13.72 4.52 -12.77
CA ALA A 39 -12.59 3.87 -12.12
C ALA A 39 -13.04 2.79 -11.12
N ALA A 40 -14.18 3.00 -10.44
CA ALA A 40 -14.77 2.04 -9.52
C ALA A 40 -15.36 0.80 -10.22
N ASN A 41 -15.72 0.89 -11.50
CA ASN A 41 -16.23 -0.23 -12.28
C ASN A 41 -15.12 -1.03 -12.98
N ILE A 42 -13.91 -0.47 -13.13
CA ILE A 42 -12.76 -1.15 -13.75
C ILE A 42 -12.01 -1.94 -12.70
N ILE A 43 -11.78 -3.24 -12.95
CA ILE A 43 -10.97 -4.10 -12.09
C ILE A 43 -9.52 -4.06 -12.60
N PRO A 44 -8.57 -3.49 -11.85
CA PRO A 44 -7.18 -3.44 -12.25
C PRO A 44 -6.61 -4.84 -12.50
N ASP A 45 -5.74 -4.95 -13.49
CA ASP A 45 -4.97 -6.15 -13.78
C ASP A 45 -3.54 -6.06 -13.22
N GLU A 46 -2.75 -7.12 -13.39
CA GLU A 46 -1.36 -7.15 -12.93
C GLU A 46 -0.48 -6.07 -13.59
N ALA A 47 -0.74 -5.74 -14.85
CA ALA A 47 0.02 -4.72 -15.57
C ALA A 47 -0.22 -3.33 -14.98
N GLU A 48 -1.46 -3.03 -14.61
CA GLU A 48 -1.83 -1.79 -13.92
C GLU A 48 -1.17 -1.70 -12.54
N PHE A 49 -1.14 -2.77 -11.74
CA PHE A 49 -0.42 -2.77 -10.46
C PHE A 49 1.08 -2.59 -10.65
N ALA A 50 1.69 -3.28 -11.62
CA ALA A 50 3.11 -3.10 -11.95
C ALA A 50 3.41 -1.65 -12.37
N ARG A 51 2.52 -1.03 -13.16
CA ARG A 51 2.63 0.38 -13.56
C ARG A 51 2.59 1.31 -12.35
N ARG A 52 1.67 1.08 -11.40
CA ARG A 52 1.58 1.88 -10.16
C ARG A 52 2.84 1.76 -9.31
N VAL A 53 3.37 0.55 -9.11
CA VAL A 53 4.62 0.34 -8.38
C VAL A 53 5.79 1.06 -9.08
N LYS A 54 5.89 0.96 -10.41
CA LYS A 54 6.91 1.68 -11.20
C LYS A 54 6.77 3.20 -11.08
N GLN A 55 5.54 3.71 -11.08
CA GLN A 55 5.26 5.14 -10.89
C GLN A 55 5.62 5.62 -9.49
N SER A 56 5.31 4.84 -8.46
CA SER A 56 5.70 5.11 -7.07
C SER A 56 7.23 5.18 -6.95
N LEU A 57 7.97 4.24 -7.56
CA LEU A 57 9.44 4.30 -7.62
C LEU A 57 9.97 5.56 -8.31
N ALA A 58 9.41 5.92 -9.47
CA ALA A 58 9.83 7.14 -10.17
C ALA A 58 9.55 8.41 -9.35
N THR A 59 8.44 8.44 -8.61
CA THR A 59 8.08 9.54 -7.71
C THR A 59 9.06 9.62 -6.54
N GLN A 60 9.43 8.48 -5.97
CA GLN A 60 10.44 8.37 -4.93
C GLN A 60 11.80 8.89 -5.40
N ASP A 61 12.26 8.48 -6.59
CA ASP A 61 13.51 8.94 -7.18
C ASP A 61 13.51 10.46 -7.38
N ALA A 62 12.42 11.02 -7.92
CA ALA A 62 12.27 12.46 -8.08
C ALA A 62 12.29 13.20 -6.73
N ARG A 63 11.65 12.65 -5.70
CA ARG A 63 11.67 13.21 -4.34
C ARG A 63 13.07 13.16 -3.75
N ARG A 64 13.81 12.05 -3.90
CA ARG A 64 15.21 11.94 -3.46
C ARG A 64 16.07 13.00 -4.11
N THR A 65 16.02 13.14 -5.44
CA THR A 65 16.81 14.14 -6.18
C THR A 65 16.50 15.56 -5.73
N LYS A 66 15.24 15.86 -5.41
CA LYS A 66 14.86 17.16 -4.84
C LYS A 66 15.56 17.41 -3.50
N ILE A 67 15.50 16.45 -2.56
CA ILE A 67 16.15 16.57 -1.25
C ILE A 67 17.68 16.68 -1.41
N GLU A 68 18.28 15.87 -2.28
CA GLU A 68 19.71 15.92 -2.58
C GLU A 68 20.14 17.30 -3.12
N THR A 69 19.32 17.89 -3.98
CA THR A 69 19.58 19.23 -4.53
C THR A 69 19.50 20.30 -3.44
N GLU A 70 18.47 20.25 -2.60
CA GLU A 70 18.28 21.17 -1.47
C GLU A 70 19.44 21.08 -0.47
N LEU A 71 19.86 19.87 -0.10
CA LEU A 71 21.00 19.64 0.80
C LEU A 71 22.32 20.13 0.20
N LEU A 72 22.55 19.85 -1.09
CA LEU A 72 23.77 20.31 -1.77
C LEU A 72 23.86 21.83 -1.79
N GLN A 73 22.75 22.52 -2.07
CA GLN A 73 22.70 23.98 -2.12
C GLN A 73 22.91 24.62 -0.74
N ALA A 74 22.29 24.06 0.30
CA ALA A 74 22.34 24.63 1.64
C ALA A 74 23.63 24.28 2.41
N HIS A 75 24.21 23.11 2.17
CA HIS A 75 25.27 22.55 3.02
C HIS A 75 26.48 22.00 2.27
N GLY A 76 26.48 21.98 0.93
CA GLY A 76 27.59 21.45 0.13
C GLY A 76 27.72 19.92 0.13
N HIS A 77 26.80 19.22 0.78
CA HIS A 77 26.78 17.76 0.92
C HIS A 77 25.35 17.23 0.77
N ASN A 78 25.16 16.05 0.18
CA ASN A 78 23.84 15.54 -0.17
C ASN A 78 23.72 14.02 -0.19
N ALA A 79 24.68 13.28 0.39
CA ALA A 79 24.69 11.84 0.28
C ALA A 79 23.60 11.22 1.16
N ILE A 80 22.42 10.96 0.60
CA ILE A 80 21.29 10.33 1.29
C ILE A 80 20.88 9.02 0.62
N ARG A 81 20.21 8.15 1.37
CA ARG A 81 19.63 6.91 0.85
C ARG A 81 18.27 6.64 1.50
N PRO A 82 17.27 6.15 0.74
CA PRO A 82 16.01 5.71 1.33
C PRO A 82 16.22 4.45 2.18
N PHE A 83 15.70 4.50 3.39
CA PHE A 83 15.47 3.37 4.28
C PHE A 83 13.96 3.08 4.31
N PHE A 84 13.57 1.84 4.03
CA PHE A 84 12.16 1.45 3.97
C PHE A 84 11.70 0.91 5.33
N VAL A 85 10.60 1.45 5.86
CA VAL A 85 10.01 0.98 7.12
C VAL A 85 9.43 -0.42 6.96
N LEU A 86 8.68 -0.65 5.88
CA LEU A 86 8.34 -1.96 5.35
C LEU A 86 9.30 -2.29 4.22
N SER A 87 10.21 -3.23 4.49
CA SER A 87 11.20 -3.70 3.54
C SER A 87 10.64 -4.77 2.58
N GLU A 88 11.48 -5.20 1.64
CA GLU A 88 11.15 -6.23 0.63
C GLU A 88 10.49 -7.51 1.22
N PRO A 89 10.96 -8.10 2.34
CA PRO A 89 10.28 -9.23 2.98
C PRO A 89 8.76 -9.05 3.21
N VAL A 90 8.30 -7.84 3.54
CA VAL A 90 6.88 -7.55 3.78
C VAL A 90 6.09 -7.52 2.46
N TYR A 91 6.72 -7.03 1.39
CA TYR A 91 6.11 -6.92 0.06
C TYR A 91 6.23 -8.20 -0.78
N ASN A 92 6.90 -9.23 -0.27
CA ASN A 92 6.99 -10.52 -0.93
C ASN A 92 5.75 -11.39 -0.65
N GLY A 93 5.26 -12.08 -1.67
CA GLY A 93 4.15 -13.03 -1.55
C GLY A 93 2.79 -12.39 -1.27
N GLU A 94 1.97 -13.05 -0.44
CA GLU A 94 0.57 -12.66 -0.20
C GLU A 94 0.43 -11.33 0.54
N LEU A 95 1.34 -11.00 1.45
CA LEU A 95 1.29 -9.74 2.21
C LEU A 95 1.46 -8.54 1.28
N GLY A 96 2.43 -8.60 0.36
CA GLY A 96 2.61 -7.57 -0.66
C GLY A 96 1.42 -7.44 -1.59
N GLN A 97 0.81 -8.55 -2.01
CA GLN A 97 -0.42 -8.51 -2.81
C GLN A 97 -1.57 -7.86 -2.05
N PHE A 98 -1.72 -8.17 -0.76
CA PHE A 98 -2.72 -7.54 0.10
C PHE A 98 -2.48 -6.02 0.22
N LEU A 99 -1.25 -5.58 0.48
CA LEU A 99 -0.90 -4.16 0.57
C LEU A 99 -1.13 -3.42 -0.75
N ILE A 100 -0.60 -3.94 -1.86
CA ILE A 100 -0.63 -3.27 -3.16
C ILE A 100 -2.03 -3.30 -3.77
N LYS A 101 -2.69 -4.46 -3.78
CA LYS A 101 -3.92 -4.67 -4.56
C LYS A 101 -5.18 -4.31 -3.79
N LEU A 102 -5.19 -4.55 -2.48
CA LEU A 102 -6.38 -4.32 -1.65
C LEU A 102 -6.27 -3.04 -0.84
N MET A 103 -5.10 -2.75 -0.26
CA MET A 103 -4.92 -1.55 0.57
C MET A 103 -4.46 -0.32 -0.23
N ASN A 104 -4.05 -0.49 -1.49
CA ASN A 104 -3.45 0.55 -2.33
C ASN A 104 -2.25 1.25 -1.65
N LEU A 105 -1.47 0.47 -0.89
CA LEU A 105 -0.27 0.91 -0.20
C LEU A 105 0.95 0.42 -0.99
N LEU A 106 1.65 1.35 -1.65
CA LEU A 106 2.77 1.02 -2.54
C LEU A 106 4.11 1.11 -1.79
N PRO A 107 5.11 0.27 -2.16
CA PRO A 107 6.36 0.15 -1.43
C PRO A 107 7.23 1.42 -1.43
N TYR A 108 7.12 2.26 -2.47
CA TYR A 108 8.00 3.43 -2.65
C TYR A 108 7.30 4.76 -2.33
N ASP A 109 6.13 4.72 -1.70
CA ASP A 109 5.46 5.95 -1.28
C ASP A 109 6.11 6.55 -0.04
N ASP A 110 6.01 7.86 0.14
CA ASP A 110 6.69 8.61 1.22
C ASP A 110 6.37 8.10 2.64
N TRP A 111 5.17 7.56 2.85
CA TRP A 111 4.77 6.98 4.14
C TRP A 111 5.61 5.77 4.53
N ASN A 112 6.31 5.13 3.58
CA ASN A 112 7.16 3.98 3.83
C ASN A 112 8.66 4.32 3.89
N ILE A 113 9.05 5.58 3.67
CA ILE A 113 10.45 5.95 3.43
C ILE A 113 10.97 6.89 4.50
N ILE A 114 12.17 6.61 5.00
CA ILE A 114 13.01 7.52 5.77
C ILE A 114 14.27 7.79 4.97
N TYR A 115 14.55 9.05 4.62
CA TYR A 115 15.82 9.41 3.99
C TYR A 115 16.89 9.55 5.07
N LEU A 116 17.94 8.73 5.00
CA LEU A 116 19.03 8.73 5.96
C LEU A 116 20.36 9.15 5.30
N PRO A 117 21.22 9.88 6.02
CA PRO A 117 22.55 10.28 5.54
C PRO A 117 23.48 9.08 5.36
N MET A 118 24.31 9.10 4.32
CA MET A 118 25.31 8.07 4.02
C MET A 118 26.72 8.42 4.54
N ASP A 119 26.94 9.68 4.91
CA ASP A 119 28.19 10.19 5.49
C ASP A 119 27.95 11.19 6.63
N ARG A 120 29.02 11.49 7.37
CA ARG A 120 28.96 12.38 8.54
C ARG A 120 28.61 13.83 8.19
N ALA A 121 29.05 14.31 7.04
CA ALA A 121 28.82 15.70 6.64
C ALA A 121 27.32 15.92 6.35
N THR A 122 26.71 14.99 5.61
CA THR A 122 25.27 14.98 5.34
C THR A 122 24.46 14.73 6.62
N GLN A 123 24.96 13.89 7.54
CA GLN A 123 24.33 13.68 8.85
C GLN A 123 24.25 14.98 9.67
N VAL A 124 25.32 15.77 9.71
CA VAL A 124 25.32 17.08 10.37
C VAL A 124 24.32 18.03 9.69
N ALA A 125 24.30 18.06 8.36
CA ALA A 125 23.36 18.87 7.59
C ALA A 125 21.87 18.50 7.86
N MET A 126 21.59 17.21 8.10
CA MET A 126 20.25 16.71 8.39
C MET A 126 19.88 16.76 9.89
N GLY A 127 20.58 17.54 10.70
CA GLY A 127 20.26 17.72 12.12
C GLY A 127 20.57 16.51 13.01
N GLY A 128 21.55 15.68 12.61
CA GLY A 128 22.03 14.57 13.44
C GLY A 128 21.23 13.27 13.32
N LEU A 129 20.46 13.07 12.25
CA LEU A 129 19.86 11.76 11.95
C LEU A 129 20.93 10.66 11.91
N PRO A 130 20.60 9.42 12.31
CA PRO A 130 21.56 8.32 12.24
C PRO A 130 21.99 8.04 10.81
N LEU A 131 23.20 7.48 10.64
CA LEU A 131 23.67 7.08 9.32
C LEU A 131 22.79 5.95 8.76
N HIS A 132 22.69 5.86 7.44
CA HIS A 132 21.95 4.78 6.81
C HIS A 132 22.64 3.44 7.11
N PRO A 133 21.93 2.41 7.62
CA PRO A 133 22.51 1.12 8.01
C PRO A 133 23.01 0.25 6.83
N ARG A 134 22.84 0.72 5.60
CA ARG A 134 23.18 0.08 4.30
C ARG A 134 22.42 -1.20 3.97
N GLN A 135 21.74 -1.79 4.95
CA GLN A 135 20.88 -2.96 4.84
C GLN A 135 19.63 -2.78 5.71
N SER A 136 18.63 -3.63 5.52
CA SER A 136 17.50 -3.71 6.44
C SER A 136 17.94 -4.26 7.80
N ILE A 137 17.08 -4.11 8.80
CA ILE A 137 17.35 -4.53 10.17
C ILE A 137 16.42 -5.69 10.48
N GLY A 138 16.97 -6.90 10.58
CA GLY A 138 16.20 -8.14 10.74
C GLY A 138 15.10 -8.08 11.81
N PRO A 139 15.38 -7.61 13.04
CA PRO A 139 14.34 -7.45 14.06
C PRO A 139 13.20 -6.50 13.68
N ILE A 140 13.46 -5.46 12.87
CA ILE A 140 12.42 -4.58 12.33
C ILE A 140 11.63 -5.33 11.27
N ASP A 141 12.29 -6.02 10.34
CA ASP A 141 11.64 -6.79 9.28
C ASP A 141 10.69 -7.85 9.86
N GLU A 142 11.11 -8.59 10.89
CA GLU A 142 10.29 -9.58 11.59
C GLU A 142 9.07 -8.95 12.28
N LEU A 143 9.27 -7.82 12.98
CA LEU A 143 8.19 -7.09 13.64
C LEU A 143 7.15 -6.63 12.62
N MET A 144 7.60 -6.04 11.50
CA MET A 144 6.70 -5.51 10.48
C MET A 144 5.98 -6.64 9.73
N CYS A 145 6.66 -7.73 9.38
CA CYS A 145 6.03 -8.93 8.81
C CYS A 145 4.93 -9.48 9.74
N LYS A 146 5.21 -9.59 11.04
CA LYS A 146 4.23 -10.05 12.03
C LYS A 146 3.02 -9.12 12.11
N GLN A 147 3.26 -7.81 12.17
CA GLN A 147 2.17 -6.84 12.31
C GLN A 147 1.30 -6.74 11.06
N ILE A 148 1.90 -6.66 9.87
CA ILE A 148 1.15 -6.67 8.61
C ILE A 148 0.43 -8.01 8.42
N GLY A 149 1.07 -9.12 8.81
CA GLY A 149 0.44 -10.44 8.86
C GLY A 149 -0.79 -10.49 9.77
N ALA A 150 -0.79 -9.77 10.90
CA ALA A 150 -1.95 -9.68 11.78
C ALA A 150 -3.12 -8.92 11.11
N PHE A 151 -2.86 -7.80 10.42
CA PHE A 151 -3.89 -7.11 9.64
C PHE A 151 -4.45 -7.99 8.52
N TYR A 152 -3.58 -8.68 7.80
CA TYR A 152 -3.99 -9.60 6.73
C TYR A 152 -4.85 -10.76 7.26
N SER A 153 -4.49 -11.34 8.40
CA SER A 153 -5.29 -12.38 9.06
C SER A 153 -6.66 -11.86 9.49
N GLN A 154 -6.74 -10.66 10.09
CA GLN A 154 -8.02 -10.03 10.44
C GLN A 154 -8.91 -9.82 9.21
N TYR A 155 -8.32 -9.38 8.08
CA TYR A 155 -9.04 -9.27 6.81
C TYR A 155 -9.58 -10.62 6.34
N LYS A 156 -8.74 -11.67 6.31
CA LYS A 156 -9.14 -13.01 5.85
C LYS A 156 -10.26 -13.60 6.71
N GLU A 157 -10.14 -13.49 8.03
CA GLU A 157 -11.17 -13.96 8.96
C GLU A 157 -12.48 -13.21 8.79
N GLY A 158 -12.43 -11.87 8.69
CA GLY A 158 -13.61 -11.05 8.42
C GLY A 158 -14.29 -11.44 7.12
N LYS A 159 -13.50 -11.59 6.04
CA LYS A 159 -13.98 -12.03 4.73
C LYS A 159 -14.63 -13.41 4.81
N GLN A 160 -14.02 -14.37 5.50
CA GLN A 160 -14.55 -15.71 5.62
C GLN A 160 -15.90 -15.75 6.37
N LYS A 161 -16.06 -14.91 7.40
CA LYS A 161 -17.32 -14.76 8.13
C LYS A 161 -18.41 -14.19 7.24
N VAL A 162 -18.10 -13.13 6.49
CA VAL A 162 -19.02 -12.52 5.52
C VAL A 162 -19.40 -13.52 4.43
N ASP A 163 -18.42 -14.19 3.82
CA ASP A 163 -18.66 -15.16 2.76
C ASP A 163 -19.51 -16.34 3.24
N SER A 164 -19.33 -16.78 4.49
CA SER A 164 -20.17 -17.82 5.11
C SER A 164 -21.59 -17.34 5.34
N HIS A 165 -21.76 -16.14 5.88
CA HIS A 165 -23.09 -15.57 6.13
C HIS A 165 -23.87 -15.32 4.84
N VAL A 166 -23.22 -14.78 3.80
CA VAL A 166 -23.83 -14.59 2.48
C VAL A 166 -24.30 -15.92 1.86
N ARG A 167 -23.59 -17.03 2.09
CA ARG A 167 -24.04 -18.36 1.63
C ARG A 167 -25.27 -18.86 2.38
N GLU A 168 -25.39 -18.50 3.65
CA GLU A 168 -26.50 -18.92 4.51
C GLU A 168 -27.78 -18.14 4.22
N VAL A 169 -27.71 -16.81 4.19
CA VAL A 169 -28.90 -15.95 4.10
C VAL A 169 -29.14 -15.36 2.71
N GLY A 170 -28.18 -15.51 1.80
CA GLY A 170 -28.18 -14.87 0.49
C GLY A 170 -27.73 -13.41 0.54
N ILE A 171 -27.25 -12.89 -0.59
CA ILE A 171 -26.63 -11.55 -0.65
C ILE A 171 -27.59 -10.43 -0.26
N SER A 172 -28.87 -10.53 -0.66
CA SER A 172 -29.89 -9.52 -0.40
C SER A 172 -30.24 -9.34 1.08
N ALA A 173 -30.02 -10.39 1.89
CA ALA A 173 -30.28 -10.36 3.33
C ALA A 173 -29.03 -10.09 4.16
N ALA A 174 -27.84 -10.07 3.54
CA ALA A 174 -26.55 -9.91 4.20
C ALA A 174 -26.02 -8.46 4.17
N HIS A 175 -26.83 -7.49 3.75
CA HIS A 175 -26.39 -6.09 3.53
C HIS A 175 -25.68 -5.49 4.75
N ASP A 176 -26.26 -5.59 5.95
CA ASP A 176 -25.66 -5.04 7.17
C ASP A 176 -24.25 -5.59 7.47
N VAL A 177 -24.04 -6.87 7.21
CA VAL A 177 -22.76 -7.55 7.45
C VAL A 177 -21.74 -7.17 6.37
N LEU A 178 -22.20 -7.05 5.13
CA LEU A 178 -21.38 -6.57 4.01
C LEU A 178 -20.93 -5.13 4.24
N ASP A 179 -21.83 -4.23 4.61
CA ASP A 179 -21.54 -2.81 4.84
C ASP A 179 -20.53 -2.65 5.98
N LYS A 180 -20.74 -3.33 7.12
CA LYS A 180 -19.78 -3.32 8.23
C LYS A 180 -18.40 -3.82 7.81
N PHE A 181 -18.35 -4.85 6.98
CA PHE A 181 -17.08 -5.38 6.48
C PHE A 181 -16.40 -4.42 5.49
N VAL A 182 -17.16 -3.83 4.57
CA VAL A 182 -16.64 -2.83 3.62
C VAL A 182 -16.06 -1.64 4.39
N THR A 183 -16.83 -1.06 5.32
CA THR A 183 -16.35 0.03 6.19
C THR A 183 -15.08 -0.40 6.94
N TYR A 184 -15.04 -1.60 7.50
CA TYR A 184 -13.86 -2.10 8.19
C TYR A 184 -12.61 -2.16 7.28
N VAL A 185 -12.78 -2.64 6.04
CA VAL A 185 -11.70 -2.72 5.04
C VAL A 185 -11.26 -1.33 4.57
N GLU A 186 -12.19 -0.40 4.37
CA GLU A 186 -11.89 0.99 3.98
C GLU A 186 -11.04 1.73 5.01
N HIS A 187 -11.22 1.43 6.30
CA HIS A 187 -10.42 2.02 7.38
C HIS A 187 -9.06 1.32 7.60
N MET A 188 -8.84 0.15 7.00
CA MET A 188 -7.65 -0.65 7.23
C MET A 188 -6.35 0.00 6.72
N PRO A 189 -6.29 0.63 5.53
CA PRO A 189 -5.11 1.36 5.09
C PRO A 189 -4.68 2.41 6.10
N ARG A 190 -5.62 3.18 6.66
CA ARG A 190 -5.32 4.19 7.67
C ARG A 190 -4.71 3.59 8.93
N ARG A 191 -5.24 2.46 9.42
CA ARG A 191 -4.68 1.75 10.59
C ARG A 191 -3.26 1.25 10.35
N ILE A 192 -2.95 0.80 9.12
CA ILE A 192 -1.60 0.38 8.74
C ILE A 192 -0.66 1.60 8.73
N LEU A 193 -1.09 2.70 8.12
CA LEU A 193 -0.33 3.95 8.07
C LEU A 193 -0.07 4.52 9.47
N ASP A 194 -1.09 4.55 10.34
CA ASP A 194 -0.95 5.00 11.73
C ASP A 194 0.06 4.15 12.50
N HIS A 195 0.08 2.84 12.26
CA HIS A 195 1.09 1.97 12.87
C HIS A 195 2.50 2.28 12.35
N VAL A 196 2.66 2.49 11.04
CA VAL A 196 3.94 2.85 10.42
C VAL A 196 4.46 4.18 10.98
N ASP A 197 3.59 5.18 11.10
CA ASP A 197 3.92 6.48 11.69
C ASP A 197 4.34 6.34 13.16
N PHE A 198 3.69 5.45 13.92
CA PHE A 198 4.03 5.15 15.31
C PHE A 198 5.42 4.51 15.45
N VAL A 199 5.78 3.52 14.59
CA VAL A 199 7.06 2.80 14.71
C VAL A 199 8.24 3.55 14.09
N ARG A 200 8.00 4.43 13.11
CA ARG A 200 9.03 5.21 12.42
C ARG A 200 10.05 5.89 13.36
N PRO A 201 9.66 6.66 14.40
CA PRO A 201 10.63 7.25 15.32
C PRO A 201 11.38 6.21 16.15
N MET A 202 10.76 5.07 16.47
CA MET A 202 11.42 3.98 17.20
C MET A 202 12.51 3.32 16.36
N ILE A 203 12.27 3.16 15.05
CA ILE A 203 13.26 2.65 14.09
C ILE A 203 14.46 3.59 14.02
N ILE A 204 14.22 4.90 13.87
CA ILE A 204 15.31 5.90 13.85
C ILE A 204 16.15 5.80 15.12
N LYS A 205 15.50 5.70 16.29
CA LYS A 205 16.19 5.53 17.57
C LYS A 205 17.01 4.24 17.61
N LEU A 206 16.44 3.12 17.16
CA LEU A 206 17.14 1.83 17.15
C LEU A 206 18.40 1.88 16.27
N ILE A 207 18.33 2.51 15.09
CA ILE A 207 19.50 2.68 14.21
C ILE A 207 20.58 3.50 14.94
N ALA A 208 20.20 4.59 15.59
CA ALA A 208 21.13 5.43 16.36
C ALA A 208 21.77 4.66 17.52
N ASP A 209 20.98 3.91 18.28
CA ASP A 209 21.44 3.13 19.44
C ASP A 209 22.47 2.07 19.02
N VAL A 210 22.24 1.37 17.89
CA VAL A 210 23.19 0.40 17.34
C VAL A 210 24.50 1.07 16.93
N GLN A 211 24.43 2.24 16.29
CA GLN A 211 25.61 2.98 15.85
C GLN A 211 26.43 3.56 17.00
N SER A 212 25.79 3.92 18.11
CA SER A 212 26.50 4.42 19.30
C SER A 212 27.34 3.36 20.02
N LYS A 213 27.08 2.07 19.74
CA LYS A 213 27.73 0.92 20.38
C LYS A 213 28.79 0.26 19.48
N ALA A 214 28.90 0.70 18.23
CA ALA A 214 29.85 0.19 17.23
C ALA A 214 31.08 1.08 17.14
#